data_AF-A0A920D1J5-F1
#
_entry.id   AF-A0A920D1J5-F1
#
_cell.length_a   1.000
_cell.length_b   1.000
_cell.length_c   1.000
_cell.angle_alpha   90.00
_cell.angle_beta   90.00
_cell.angle_gamma   90.00
#
_symmetry.space_group_name_H-M   'P 1'
#
loop_
_entity.id
_entity.type
_entity.pdbx_description
1 polymer ?
#
loop_
_entity_poly.entity_id
_entity_poly.type
_entity_poly.pdbx_seq_one_letter_code
_entity_poly.pdbx_strand_id
1 'polypeptide(L)'
;MIVSFMDLLGFSRLLEKDVETAYEVLDQFNRIIKRKIIDQKNHPADSYDDKDLQEFVRMQEVNSFTNMISISDSLIIGADDPNIFLNQLCYFISSAFIESNEPFRKPITDINTSKKRYYGNLETGIFTEKVGGAFPILFRGGIAVGEAIFSPELQIYNGEAKQYGLNVTGQAYLQAVKLENLRIKGPRLLCKQEFYDLLSTENKTKLSIVSEEDKLYEVNWTVWAFEVLDRSSIKIMNINQGLRQTLLQPAVNLYNYFNDNEEGVSIHLHYLELIRLIYRGAVTYSQIHDLDQKRVLDLFKVETAKLNGITFDEIIE
;
A
#
# COMPACT_ATOMS: atom_id res chain seq x y z
N MET A 1 -16.54 -1.61 -15.33
CA MET A 1 -15.29 -2.21 -14.80
C MET A 1 -14.59 -1.18 -13.93
N ILE A 2 -13.94 -1.63 -12.86
CA ILE A 2 -13.07 -0.82 -12.02
C ILE A 2 -11.64 -1.02 -12.51
N VAL A 3 -10.88 0.08 -12.63
CA VAL A 3 -9.46 0.04 -12.94
C VAL A 3 -8.69 0.85 -11.92
N SER A 4 -7.65 0.27 -11.34
CA SER A 4 -6.65 0.98 -10.55
C SER A 4 -5.34 1.05 -11.30
N PHE A 5 -4.73 2.23 -11.29
CA PHE A 5 -3.35 2.46 -11.69
C PHE A 5 -2.57 2.85 -10.45
N MET A 6 -1.51 2.11 -10.14
CA MET A 6 -0.63 2.38 -9.00
C MET A 6 0.81 2.47 -9.48
N ASP A 7 1.52 3.45 -8.98
CA ASP A 7 2.92 3.72 -9.27
C ASP A 7 3.73 3.67 -7.97
N LEU A 8 4.94 3.12 -8.05
CA LEU A 8 5.81 2.96 -6.89
C LEU A 8 6.54 4.27 -6.59
N LEU A 9 6.23 4.84 -5.43
CA LEU A 9 6.76 6.12 -5.02
C LEU A 9 8.28 6.07 -4.83
N GLY A 10 8.99 6.93 -5.58
CA GLY A 10 10.44 7.11 -5.47
C GLY A 10 11.28 6.14 -6.31
N PHE A 11 10.64 5.30 -7.14
CA PHE A 11 11.34 4.28 -7.91
C PHE A 11 12.35 4.85 -8.92
N SER A 12 12.03 5.93 -9.66
CA SER A 12 12.98 6.51 -10.63
C SER A 12 14.29 6.95 -9.97
N ARG A 13 14.21 7.57 -8.78
CA ARG A 13 15.39 7.98 -8.00
C ARG A 13 16.17 6.75 -7.50
N LEU A 14 15.47 5.70 -7.11
CA LEU A 14 16.12 4.45 -6.71
C LEU A 14 16.86 3.83 -7.89
N LEU A 15 16.24 3.79 -9.07
CA LEU A 15 16.83 3.24 -10.29
C LEU A 15 18.10 3.99 -10.71
N GLU A 16 18.14 5.31 -10.54
CA GLU A 16 19.33 6.14 -10.80
C GLU A 16 20.50 5.84 -9.85
N LYS A 17 20.20 5.48 -8.58
CA LYS A 17 21.21 5.26 -7.54
C LYS A 17 21.66 3.80 -7.43
N ASP A 18 20.73 2.86 -7.54
CA ASP A 18 20.95 1.44 -7.31
C ASP A 18 19.92 0.57 -8.07
N VAL A 19 20.32 0.14 -9.27
CA VAL A 19 19.51 -0.72 -10.15
C VAL A 19 19.25 -2.10 -9.53
N GLU A 20 20.18 -2.63 -8.74
CA GLU A 20 20.02 -3.94 -8.10
C GLU A 20 18.93 -3.87 -7.03
N THR A 21 18.99 -2.85 -6.16
CA THR A 21 17.93 -2.61 -5.17
C THR A 21 16.60 -2.31 -5.85
N ALA A 22 16.58 -1.54 -6.95
CA ALA A 22 15.36 -1.31 -7.72
C ALA A 22 14.73 -2.62 -8.22
N TYR A 23 15.54 -3.52 -8.80
CA TYR A 23 15.07 -4.84 -9.22
C TYR A 23 14.52 -5.67 -8.04
N GLU A 24 15.19 -5.66 -6.89
CA GLU A 24 14.74 -6.41 -5.71
C GLU A 24 13.42 -5.91 -5.15
N VAL A 25 13.16 -4.61 -5.27
CA VAL A 25 11.87 -3.99 -4.92
C VAL A 25 10.77 -4.45 -5.88
N LEU A 26 11.03 -4.49 -7.18
CA LEU A 26 10.10 -5.05 -8.18
C LEU A 26 9.79 -6.52 -7.89
N ASP A 27 10.82 -7.33 -7.64
CA ASP A 27 10.65 -8.74 -7.28
C ASP A 27 9.89 -8.90 -5.97
N GLN A 28 10.07 -8.00 -5.00
CA GLN A 28 9.37 -8.08 -3.72
C GLN A 28 7.85 -7.94 -3.84
N PHE A 29 7.30 -6.91 -4.49
CA PHE A 29 5.83 -6.81 -4.56
C PHE A 29 5.23 -7.92 -5.43
N ASN A 30 5.92 -8.37 -6.48
CA ASN A 30 5.47 -9.51 -7.28
C ASN A 30 5.44 -10.81 -6.45
N ARG A 31 6.44 -11.03 -5.56
CA ARG A 31 6.44 -12.15 -4.61
C ARG A 31 5.28 -12.06 -3.60
N ILE A 32 4.91 -10.87 -3.13
CA ILE A 32 3.76 -10.69 -2.23
C ILE A 32 2.47 -11.13 -2.93
N ILE A 33 2.27 -10.72 -4.18
CA ILE A 33 1.09 -11.13 -4.98
C ILE A 33 1.10 -12.64 -5.22
N LYS A 34 2.25 -13.20 -5.61
CA LYS A 34 2.41 -14.65 -5.82
C LYS A 34 2.07 -15.43 -4.55
N ARG A 35 2.55 -14.98 -3.38
CA ARG A 35 2.24 -15.60 -2.09
C ARG A 35 0.74 -15.55 -1.79
N LYS A 36 0.09 -14.40 -1.98
CA LYS A 36 -1.37 -14.27 -1.80
C LYS A 36 -2.16 -15.21 -2.72
N ILE A 37 -1.74 -15.40 -3.98
CA ILE A 37 -2.37 -16.36 -4.90
C ILE A 37 -2.19 -17.81 -4.43
N ILE A 38 -1.00 -18.16 -3.92
CA ILE A 38 -0.72 -19.50 -3.38
C ILE A 38 -1.54 -19.74 -2.10
N ASP A 39 -1.55 -18.77 -1.19
CA ASP A 39 -2.28 -18.84 0.07
C ASP A 39 -3.78 -19.00 -0.19
N GLN A 40 -4.36 -18.23 -1.12
CA GLN A 40 -5.76 -18.38 -1.52
C GLN A 40 -6.11 -19.79 -2.02
N LYS A 41 -5.18 -20.46 -2.74
CA LYS A 41 -5.41 -21.82 -3.24
C LYS A 41 -5.32 -22.88 -2.15
N ASN A 42 -4.39 -22.72 -1.20
CA ASN A 42 -4.12 -23.70 -0.15
C ASN A 42 -4.97 -23.47 1.11
N HIS A 43 -5.39 -22.24 1.34
CA HIS A 43 -6.08 -21.74 2.52
C HIS A 43 -7.21 -20.76 2.11
N PRO A 44 -8.18 -21.20 1.28
CA PRO A 44 -9.27 -20.33 0.86
C PRO A 44 -10.11 -19.89 2.06
N ALA A 45 -10.63 -18.66 2.05
CA ALA A 45 -11.42 -18.12 3.16
C ALA A 45 -12.59 -19.03 3.57
N ASP A 46 -13.23 -19.67 2.60
CA ASP A 46 -14.39 -20.55 2.82
C ASP A 46 -14.02 -21.90 3.47
N SER A 47 -12.72 -22.19 3.69
CA SER A 47 -12.27 -23.37 4.43
C SER A 47 -12.25 -23.20 5.96
N TYR A 48 -12.52 -21.98 6.45
CA TYR A 48 -12.51 -21.67 7.88
C TYR A 48 -13.94 -21.58 8.43
N ASP A 49 -14.21 -22.30 9.53
CA ASP A 49 -15.50 -22.28 10.22
C ASP A 49 -15.72 -20.99 11.04
N ASP A 50 -14.63 -20.41 11.55
CA ASP A 50 -14.66 -19.17 12.31
C ASP A 50 -14.87 -17.98 11.37
N LYS A 51 -15.95 -17.23 11.59
CA LYS A 51 -16.36 -16.11 10.72
C LYS A 51 -15.36 -14.95 10.72
N ASP A 52 -14.75 -14.66 11.88
CA ASP A 52 -13.80 -13.54 12.01
C ASP A 52 -12.49 -13.88 11.29
N LEU A 53 -12.06 -15.14 11.37
CA LEU A 53 -10.93 -15.68 10.63
C LEU A 53 -11.22 -15.76 9.13
N GLN A 54 -12.40 -16.24 8.74
CA GLN A 54 -12.83 -16.27 7.34
C GLN A 54 -12.82 -14.86 6.74
N GLU A 55 -13.34 -13.86 7.45
CA GLU A 55 -13.33 -12.47 7.00
C GLU A 55 -11.89 -11.95 6.86
N PHE A 56 -11.03 -12.19 7.85
CA PHE A 56 -9.63 -11.81 7.81
C PHE A 56 -8.89 -12.43 6.61
N VAL A 57 -9.08 -13.74 6.36
CA VAL A 57 -8.47 -14.44 5.22
C VAL A 57 -8.99 -13.89 3.91
N ARG A 58 -10.30 -13.64 3.79
CA ARG A 58 -10.91 -13.08 2.57
C ARG A 58 -10.33 -11.71 2.19
N MET A 59 -9.96 -10.90 3.19
CA MET A 59 -9.30 -9.62 2.97
C MET A 59 -7.84 -9.77 2.48
N GLN A 60 -7.17 -10.87 2.82
CA GLN A 60 -5.79 -11.16 2.40
C GLN A 60 -5.69 -11.73 0.98
N GLU A 61 -6.78 -12.28 0.45
CA GLU A 61 -6.88 -12.80 -0.92
C GLU A 61 -6.74 -11.68 -1.98
N VAL A 62 -6.60 -12.08 -3.25
CA VAL A 62 -6.55 -11.17 -4.40
C VAL A 62 -7.50 -11.61 -5.52
N ASN A 63 -8.57 -12.34 -5.17
CA ASN A 63 -9.54 -12.86 -6.13
C ASN A 63 -10.45 -11.78 -6.76
N SER A 64 -10.50 -10.58 -6.19
CA SER A 64 -11.14 -9.43 -6.84
C SER A 64 -10.34 -8.88 -8.02
N PHE A 65 -9.05 -9.23 -8.14
CA PHE A 65 -8.18 -8.74 -9.21
C PHE A 65 -8.42 -9.62 -10.45
N THR A 66 -9.45 -9.29 -11.22
CA THR A 66 -9.82 -10.07 -12.42
C THR A 66 -8.75 -9.97 -13.49
N ASN A 67 -8.01 -8.87 -13.54
CA ASN A 67 -6.88 -8.65 -14.41
C ASN A 67 -5.76 -7.92 -13.66
N MET A 68 -4.51 -8.23 -13.98
CA MET A 68 -3.35 -7.50 -13.46
C MET A 68 -2.25 -7.40 -14.50
N ILE A 69 -1.74 -6.19 -14.72
CA ILE A 69 -0.56 -5.91 -15.51
C ILE A 69 0.50 -5.34 -14.57
N SER A 70 1.68 -5.95 -14.58
CA SER A 70 2.88 -5.46 -13.89
C SER A 70 3.83 -4.95 -14.97
N ILE A 71 4.10 -3.64 -14.97
CA ILE A 71 4.95 -2.99 -15.98
C ILE A 71 5.89 -1.99 -15.30
N SER A 72 7.20 -2.25 -15.39
CA SER A 72 8.21 -1.51 -14.62
C SER A 72 7.83 -1.51 -13.14
N ASP A 73 7.54 -0.33 -12.61
CA ASP A 73 7.21 0.01 -11.23
C ASP A 73 5.72 0.34 -11.02
N SER A 74 4.92 0.19 -12.08
CA SER A 74 3.49 0.40 -12.04
C SER A 74 2.70 -0.92 -12.06
N LEU A 75 1.57 -0.91 -11.38
CA LEU A 75 0.56 -1.96 -11.38
C LEU A 75 -0.76 -1.43 -11.94
N ILE A 76 -1.33 -2.18 -12.88
CA ILE A 76 -2.67 -1.91 -13.41
C ILE A 76 -3.56 -3.07 -13.03
N ILE A 77 -4.64 -2.80 -12.30
CA ILE A 77 -5.53 -3.84 -11.78
C ILE A 77 -6.95 -3.59 -12.26
N GLY A 78 -7.57 -4.60 -12.87
CA GLY A 78 -8.98 -4.62 -13.22
C GLY A 78 -9.79 -5.41 -12.19
N ALA A 79 -10.99 -4.94 -11.89
CA ALA A 79 -11.93 -5.59 -10.97
C ALA A 79 -13.39 -5.28 -11.32
N ASP A 80 -14.31 -6.06 -10.75
CA ASP A 80 -15.76 -5.91 -10.96
C ASP A 80 -16.51 -5.52 -9.68
N ASP A 81 -16.19 -6.12 -8.52
CA ASP A 81 -16.82 -5.78 -7.23
C ASP A 81 -16.04 -4.67 -6.51
N PRO A 82 -16.62 -3.47 -6.30
CA PRO A 82 -15.92 -2.33 -5.73
C PRO A 82 -15.53 -2.51 -4.26
N ASN A 83 -16.31 -3.25 -3.48
CA ASN A 83 -16.10 -3.39 -2.04
C ASN A 83 -15.02 -4.44 -1.75
N ILE A 84 -15.11 -5.60 -2.39
CA ILE A 84 -14.09 -6.64 -2.27
C ILE A 84 -12.77 -6.12 -2.85
N PHE A 85 -12.83 -5.44 -3.99
CA PHE A 85 -11.66 -4.83 -4.61
C PHE A 85 -10.96 -3.84 -3.70
N LEU A 86 -11.69 -2.87 -3.14
CA LEU A 86 -11.09 -1.87 -2.25
C LEU A 86 -10.41 -2.52 -1.04
N ASN A 87 -11.07 -3.48 -0.41
CA ASN A 87 -10.55 -4.17 0.75
C ASN A 87 -9.25 -4.93 0.43
N GLN A 88 -9.26 -5.76 -0.63
CA GLN A 88 -8.09 -6.55 -1.02
C GLN A 88 -6.94 -5.68 -1.54
N LEU A 89 -7.25 -4.59 -2.26
CA LEU A 89 -6.25 -3.61 -2.69
C LEU A 89 -5.56 -2.96 -1.50
N CYS A 90 -6.33 -2.45 -0.54
CA CYS A 90 -5.81 -1.80 0.66
C CYS A 90 -4.99 -2.77 1.53
N TYR A 91 -5.44 -4.02 1.69
CA TYR A 91 -4.66 -5.06 2.35
C TYR A 91 -3.35 -5.35 1.62
N PHE A 92 -3.38 -5.46 0.29
CA PHE A 92 -2.18 -5.69 -0.51
C PHE A 92 -1.13 -4.58 -0.34
N ILE A 93 -1.51 -3.32 -0.50
CA ILE A 93 -0.56 -2.20 -0.37
C ILE A 93 -0.05 -2.05 1.07
N SER A 94 -0.91 -2.34 2.05
CA SER A 94 -0.52 -2.34 3.46
C SER A 94 0.49 -3.44 3.76
N SER A 95 0.28 -4.67 3.27
CA SER A 95 1.25 -5.76 3.36
C SER A 95 2.57 -5.38 2.68
N ALA A 96 2.51 -4.78 1.49
CA ALA A 96 3.69 -4.35 0.75
C ALA A 96 4.55 -3.35 1.54
N PHE A 97 3.92 -2.34 2.14
CA PHE A 97 4.62 -1.40 3.01
C PHE A 97 5.18 -2.08 4.27
N ILE A 98 4.35 -2.80 5.02
CA ILE A 98 4.74 -3.41 6.29
C ILE A 98 5.90 -4.41 6.12
N GLU A 99 5.87 -5.20 5.05
CA GLU A 99 6.93 -6.15 4.76
C GLU A 99 8.21 -5.47 4.28
N SER A 100 8.10 -4.44 3.44
CA SER A 100 9.28 -3.72 2.94
C SER A 100 9.93 -2.81 3.98
N ASN A 101 9.18 -2.39 5.01
CA ASN A 101 9.65 -1.37 5.93
C ASN A 101 10.47 -1.87 7.13
N GLU A 102 10.68 -3.18 7.25
CA GLU A 102 11.42 -3.77 8.38
C GLU A 102 12.78 -3.10 8.65
N PRO A 103 13.62 -2.82 7.64
CA PRO A 103 14.90 -2.15 7.85
C PRO A 103 14.78 -0.71 8.35
N PHE A 104 13.65 -0.06 8.14
CA PHE A 104 13.39 1.34 8.50
C PHE A 104 12.75 1.50 9.87
N ARG A 105 12.48 0.40 10.59
CA ARG A 105 11.93 0.45 11.96
C ARG A 105 12.92 1.00 12.98
N LYS A 106 14.19 1.15 12.59
CA LYS A 106 15.24 1.85 13.34
C LYS A 106 15.70 3.09 12.56
N PRO A 107 16.26 4.11 13.23
CA PRO A 107 16.82 5.27 12.55
C PRO A 107 17.82 4.87 11.47
N ILE A 108 17.73 5.53 10.32
CA ILE A 108 18.50 5.20 9.11
C ILE A 108 19.59 6.26 8.96
N THR A 109 20.83 5.83 8.75
CA THR A 109 21.94 6.73 8.44
C THR A 109 22.14 6.90 6.93
N ASP A 110 21.96 5.82 6.16
CA ASP A 110 21.99 5.83 4.69
C ASP A 110 20.99 4.80 4.15
N ILE A 111 20.01 5.30 3.40
CA ILE A 111 18.96 4.45 2.81
C ILE A 111 19.54 3.47 1.78
N ASN A 112 20.63 3.81 1.09
CA ASN A 112 21.20 2.96 0.03
C ASN A 112 21.97 1.76 0.60
N THR A 113 22.36 1.82 1.88
CA THR A 113 23.01 0.69 2.58
C THR A 113 22.02 -0.15 3.37
N SER A 114 20.74 0.24 3.40
CA SER A 114 19.71 -0.51 4.10
C SER A 114 19.55 -1.87 3.42
N LYS A 115 19.62 -2.93 4.23
CA LYS A 115 19.51 -4.31 3.75
C LYS A 115 18.30 -4.99 4.33
N LYS A 116 17.68 -5.86 3.54
CA LYS A 116 16.59 -6.73 3.94
C LYS A 116 17.00 -8.19 3.78
N ARG A 117 16.62 -9.02 4.75
CA ARG A 117 16.74 -10.47 4.68
C ARG A 117 15.49 -11.04 4.00
N TYR A 118 15.72 -11.87 2.99
CA TYR A 118 14.70 -12.63 2.28
C TYR A 118 14.89 -14.10 2.61
N TYR A 119 13.78 -14.78 2.86
CA TYR A 119 13.78 -16.22 3.13
C TYR A 119 13.12 -16.96 1.98
N GLY A 120 13.96 -17.66 1.21
CA GLY A 120 13.57 -18.77 0.36
C GLY A 120 13.08 -18.46 -1.05
N ASN A 121 13.16 -19.50 -1.88
CA ASN A 121 12.56 -19.57 -3.20
C ASN A 121 11.24 -20.35 -3.10
N LEU A 122 10.12 -19.65 -3.29
CA LEU A 122 8.76 -20.22 -3.23
C LEU A 122 8.53 -21.35 -4.26
N GLU A 123 9.31 -21.41 -5.34
CA GLU A 123 9.18 -22.44 -6.38
C GLU A 123 9.94 -23.72 -6.04
N THR A 124 11.06 -23.61 -5.33
CA THR A 124 11.90 -24.78 -4.98
C THR A 124 11.69 -25.26 -3.56
N GLY A 125 11.01 -24.48 -2.71
CA GLY A 125 10.86 -24.76 -1.28
C GLY A 125 12.17 -24.67 -0.50
N ILE A 126 13.25 -24.22 -1.12
CA ILE A 126 14.57 -24.08 -0.48
C ILE A 126 14.63 -22.73 0.22
N PHE A 127 14.83 -22.75 1.53
CA PHE A 127 15.04 -21.57 2.35
C PHE A 127 16.52 -21.19 2.39
N THR A 128 16.98 -20.46 1.37
CA THR A 128 18.25 -19.73 1.44
C THR A 128 17.98 -18.32 1.95
N GLU A 129 18.76 -17.88 2.94
CA GLU A 129 18.81 -16.49 3.35
C GLU A 129 19.50 -15.69 2.25
N LYS A 130 18.77 -14.78 1.60
CA LYS A 130 19.35 -13.78 0.70
C LYS A 130 19.32 -12.43 1.41
N VAL A 131 20.41 -11.69 1.37
CA VAL A 131 20.45 -10.29 1.81
C VAL A 131 20.44 -9.42 0.58
N GLY A 132 19.44 -8.56 0.45
CA GLY A 132 19.30 -7.61 -0.65
C GLY A 132 19.17 -6.18 -0.14
N GLY A 133 19.26 -5.20 -1.03
CA GLY A 133 18.93 -3.82 -0.75
C GLY A 133 17.47 -3.64 -0.34
N ALA A 134 17.20 -2.60 0.44
CA ALA A 134 15.88 -2.30 0.95
C ALA A 134 15.44 -0.91 0.54
N PHE A 135 14.20 -0.80 0.08
CA PHE A 135 13.50 0.46 -0.14
C PHE A 135 12.02 0.29 0.25
N PRO A 136 11.36 1.31 0.84
CA PRO A 136 9.97 1.17 1.23
C PRO A 136 9.07 1.05 -0.01
N ILE A 137 8.20 0.04 0.00
CA ILE A 137 7.19 -0.15 -1.05
C ILE A 137 5.97 0.65 -0.67
N LEU A 138 5.80 1.77 -1.34
CA LEU A 138 4.74 2.73 -1.12
C LEU A 138 4.11 3.06 -2.47
N PHE A 139 2.84 2.72 -2.64
CA PHE A 139 2.12 3.01 -3.88
C PHE A 139 1.41 4.36 -3.79
N ARG A 140 1.39 5.08 -4.90
CA ARG A 140 0.47 6.18 -5.15
C ARG A 140 -0.32 5.89 -6.42
N GLY A 141 -1.52 6.43 -6.58
CA GLY A 141 -2.33 6.01 -7.71
C GLY A 141 -3.74 6.54 -7.75
N GLY A 142 -4.49 6.03 -8.72
CA GLY A 142 -5.87 6.38 -9.00
C GLY A 142 -6.74 5.16 -9.22
N ILE A 143 -7.98 5.23 -8.74
CA ILE A 143 -9.04 4.25 -9.01
C ILE A 143 -10.15 4.94 -9.78
N ALA A 144 -10.56 4.35 -10.89
CA ALA A 144 -11.63 4.87 -11.73
C ALA A 144 -12.57 3.75 -12.19
N VAL A 145 -13.79 4.15 -12.53
CA VAL A 145 -14.85 3.26 -13.01
C VAL A 145 -15.24 3.68 -14.42
N GLY A 146 -15.44 2.71 -15.29
CA GLY A 146 -15.92 2.96 -16.64
C GLY A 146 -15.68 1.79 -17.58
N GLU A 147 -15.66 2.11 -18.87
CA GLU A 147 -15.24 1.18 -19.92
C GLU A 147 -13.73 0.94 -19.86
N ALA A 148 -13.36 -0.33 -19.82
CA ALA A 148 -12.00 -0.80 -19.98
C ALA A 148 -12.01 -2.18 -20.66
N ILE A 149 -11.03 -2.43 -21.49
CA ILE A 149 -10.83 -3.70 -22.19
C ILE A 149 -9.43 -4.16 -21.85
N PHE A 150 -9.35 -5.34 -21.22
CA PHE A 150 -8.10 -6.07 -21.06
C PHE A 150 -7.99 -7.08 -22.20
N SER A 151 -6.92 -7.00 -23.01
CA SER A 151 -6.75 -7.87 -24.18
C SER A 151 -5.38 -8.55 -24.14
N PRO A 152 -5.31 -9.86 -24.48
CA PRO A 152 -4.03 -10.49 -24.75
C PRO A 152 -3.33 -9.77 -25.90
N GLU A 153 -2.04 -9.49 -25.73
CA GLU A 153 -1.22 -8.85 -26.74
C GLU A 153 0.04 -9.65 -27.01
N LEU A 154 0.62 -9.38 -28.18
CA LEU A 154 1.92 -9.91 -28.56
C LEU A 154 3.02 -9.33 -27.63
N GLN A 155 3.79 -10.23 -27.05
CA GLN A 155 5.04 -9.93 -26.34
C GLN A 155 6.21 -10.55 -27.11
N ILE A 156 7.35 -9.87 -27.15
CA ILE A 156 8.61 -10.44 -27.61
C ILE A 156 9.51 -10.65 -26.39
N TYR A 157 9.91 -11.90 -26.15
CA TYR A 157 10.85 -12.25 -25.09
C TYR A 157 11.96 -13.13 -25.64
N ASN A 158 13.21 -12.72 -25.47
CA ASN A 158 14.39 -13.40 -26.03
C ASN A 158 14.29 -13.68 -27.54
N GLY A 159 13.73 -12.72 -28.29
CA GLY A 159 13.56 -12.84 -29.75
C GLY A 159 12.38 -13.71 -30.19
N GLU A 160 11.62 -14.29 -29.26
CA GLU A 160 10.46 -15.13 -29.56
C GLU A 160 9.14 -14.40 -29.32
N ALA A 161 8.22 -14.53 -30.27
CA ALA A 161 6.84 -14.06 -30.15
C ALA A 161 6.05 -14.94 -29.18
N LYS A 162 5.42 -14.31 -28.18
CA LYS A 162 4.55 -14.94 -27.18
C LYS A 162 3.23 -14.17 -27.09
N GLN A 163 2.10 -14.86 -26.99
CA GLN A 163 0.77 -14.24 -26.77
C GLN A 163 0.30 -14.40 -25.32
N TYR A 164 1.18 -14.06 -24.38
CA TYR A 164 0.88 -14.05 -22.94
C TYR A 164 0.94 -12.63 -22.35
N GLY A 165 1.25 -11.62 -23.17
CA GLY A 165 1.17 -10.23 -22.75
C GLY A 165 -0.28 -9.83 -22.51
N LEU A 166 -0.50 -8.91 -21.57
CA LEU A 166 -1.81 -8.33 -21.33
C LEU A 166 -1.69 -6.82 -21.48
N ASN A 167 -2.61 -6.23 -22.23
CA ASN A 167 -2.73 -4.78 -22.38
C ASN A 167 -4.10 -4.31 -21.90
N VAL A 168 -4.22 -3.01 -21.70
CA VAL A 168 -5.44 -2.37 -21.24
C VAL A 168 -5.66 -1.07 -21.98
N THR A 169 -6.91 -0.84 -22.38
CA THR A 169 -7.35 0.44 -22.96
C THR A 169 -8.75 0.78 -22.46
N GLY A 170 -9.09 2.06 -22.47
CA GLY A 170 -10.42 2.54 -22.09
C GLY A 170 -10.40 3.75 -21.16
N GLN A 171 -11.57 4.34 -20.96
CA GLN A 171 -11.73 5.55 -20.16
C GLN A 171 -11.38 5.32 -18.70
N ALA A 172 -11.72 4.16 -18.12
CA ALA A 172 -11.39 3.88 -16.72
C ALA A 172 -9.87 3.90 -16.51
N TYR A 173 -9.11 3.23 -17.38
CA TYR A 173 -7.65 3.25 -17.33
C TYR A 173 -7.07 4.67 -17.46
N LEU A 174 -7.53 5.42 -18.47
CA LEU A 174 -7.06 6.80 -18.69
C LEU A 174 -7.32 7.71 -17.47
N GLN A 175 -8.48 7.58 -16.83
CA GLN A 175 -8.83 8.38 -15.66
C GLN A 175 -8.02 7.96 -14.42
N ALA A 176 -7.79 6.66 -14.21
CA ALA A 176 -6.93 6.17 -13.15
C ALA A 176 -5.50 6.73 -13.25
N VAL A 177 -4.93 6.76 -14.46
CA VAL A 177 -3.62 7.37 -14.73
C VAL A 177 -3.63 8.88 -14.50
N LYS A 178 -4.69 9.59 -14.90
CA LYS A 178 -4.80 11.05 -14.68
C LYS A 178 -4.82 11.42 -13.20
N LEU A 179 -5.45 10.61 -12.36
CA LEU A 179 -5.51 10.82 -10.91
C LEU A 179 -4.12 10.73 -10.27
N GLU A 180 -3.29 9.77 -10.69
CA GLU A 180 -1.89 9.68 -10.26
C GLU A 180 -1.10 10.94 -10.66
N ASN A 181 -1.33 11.43 -11.88
CA ASN A 181 -0.67 12.61 -12.45
C ASN A 181 -1.04 13.94 -11.77
N LEU A 182 -1.97 13.96 -10.80
CA LEU A 182 -2.20 15.12 -9.95
C LEU A 182 -0.97 15.45 -9.07
N ARG A 183 0.01 14.53 -8.98
CA ARG A 183 1.32 14.73 -8.31
C ARG A 183 1.20 15.20 -6.86
N ILE A 184 0.14 14.78 -6.20
CA ILE A 184 -0.05 15.07 -4.78
C ILE A 184 0.99 14.28 -3.98
N LYS A 185 1.58 14.92 -2.97
CA LYS A 185 2.61 14.32 -2.13
C LYS A 185 2.07 13.13 -1.34
N GLY A 186 2.94 12.18 -1.05
CA GLY A 186 2.66 10.96 -0.30
C GLY A 186 2.18 9.75 -1.12
N PRO A 187 2.03 8.59 -0.46
CA PRO A 187 1.50 7.35 -1.04
C PRO A 187 -0.03 7.36 -1.06
N ARG A 188 -0.59 8.29 -1.83
CA ARG A 188 -2.03 8.58 -1.87
C ARG A 188 -2.72 7.75 -2.94
N LEU A 189 -3.86 7.17 -2.60
CA LEU A 189 -4.77 6.52 -3.55
C LEU A 189 -6.02 7.38 -3.72
N LEU A 190 -6.21 7.91 -4.93
CA LEU A 190 -7.30 8.82 -5.23
C LEU A 190 -8.41 8.12 -6.03
N CYS A 191 -9.63 8.60 -5.90
CA CYS A 191 -10.75 8.13 -6.73
C CYS A 191 -11.76 9.26 -6.97
N LYS A 192 -12.57 9.10 -8.02
CA LYS A 192 -13.67 10.01 -8.34
C LYS A 192 -14.99 9.54 -7.73
N GLN A 193 -15.98 10.44 -7.73
CA GLN A 193 -17.31 10.18 -7.20
C GLN A 193 -17.93 8.86 -7.71
N GLU A 194 -17.72 8.51 -8.97
CA GLU A 194 -18.30 7.30 -9.57
C GLU A 194 -17.85 6.02 -8.86
N PHE A 195 -16.59 5.96 -8.40
CA PHE A 195 -16.13 4.83 -7.59
C PHE A 195 -16.67 4.92 -6.16
N TYR A 196 -16.62 6.12 -5.57
CA TYR A 196 -17.14 6.36 -4.22
C TYR A 196 -18.60 5.91 -4.09
N ASP A 197 -19.46 6.29 -5.04
CA ASP A 197 -20.90 6.04 -4.99
C ASP A 197 -21.24 4.54 -4.97
N LEU A 198 -20.39 3.70 -5.59
CA LEU A 198 -20.55 2.25 -5.66
C LEU A 198 -20.12 1.52 -4.37
N LEU A 199 -19.42 2.19 -3.46
CA LEU A 199 -18.99 1.60 -2.19
C LEU A 199 -20.14 1.48 -1.20
N SER A 200 -20.06 0.47 -0.35
CA SER A 200 -20.91 0.31 0.82
C SER A 200 -20.70 1.48 1.80
N THR A 201 -21.70 1.73 2.66
CA THR A 201 -21.58 2.73 3.73
C THR A 201 -20.33 2.50 4.59
N GLU A 202 -20.04 1.24 4.90
CA GLU A 202 -18.88 0.84 5.70
C GLU A 202 -17.53 1.13 5.01
N ASN A 203 -17.46 1.05 3.68
CA ASN A 203 -16.24 1.39 2.96
C ASN A 203 -16.13 2.89 2.72
N LYS A 204 -17.25 3.60 2.54
CA LYS A 204 -17.26 5.07 2.42
C LYS A 204 -16.68 5.77 3.63
N THR A 205 -16.81 5.22 4.85
CA THR A 205 -16.19 5.81 6.07
C THR A 205 -14.66 5.75 6.05
N LYS A 206 -14.07 4.91 5.21
CA LYS A 206 -12.61 4.76 5.05
C LYS A 206 -12.04 5.68 3.96
N LEU A 207 -12.88 6.55 3.37
CA LEU A 207 -12.49 7.54 2.38
C LEU A 207 -12.63 8.95 2.95
N SER A 208 -11.77 9.87 2.52
CA SER A 208 -11.82 11.29 2.86
C SER A 208 -12.03 12.14 1.61
N ILE A 209 -12.72 13.27 1.75
CA ILE A 209 -12.91 14.22 0.66
C ILE A 209 -11.63 15.05 0.50
N VAL A 210 -11.10 15.11 -0.72
CA VAL A 210 -9.91 15.92 -1.07
C VAL A 210 -10.34 17.25 -1.69
N SER A 211 -11.34 17.21 -2.57
CA SER A 211 -11.92 18.40 -3.21
C SER A 211 -13.40 18.14 -3.49
N GLU A 212 -14.28 18.94 -2.90
CA GLU A 212 -15.72 18.90 -3.17
C GLU A 212 -16.04 19.35 -4.59
N GLU A 213 -15.31 20.37 -5.09
CA GLU A 213 -15.49 20.92 -6.43
C GLU A 213 -15.15 19.89 -7.51
N ASP A 214 -14.01 19.23 -7.37
CA ASP A 214 -13.55 18.21 -8.32
C ASP A 214 -14.14 16.82 -8.06
N LYS A 215 -14.94 16.70 -7.00
CA LYS A 215 -15.48 15.45 -6.46
C LYS A 215 -14.41 14.37 -6.35
N LEU A 216 -13.32 14.75 -5.71
CA LEU A 216 -12.12 13.95 -5.53
C LEU A 216 -12.07 13.41 -4.11
N TYR A 217 -11.86 12.11 -4.01
CA TYR A 217 -11.78 11.38 -2.75
C TYR A 217 -10.42 10.69 -2.63
N GLU A 218 -9.99 10.45 -1.39
CA GLU A 218 -8.80 9.68 -1.05
C GLU A 218 -9.20 8.45 -0.23
N VAL A 219 -8.65 7.30 -0.63
CA VAL A 219 -8.72 6.07 0.15
C VAL A 219 -7.69 6.12 1.27
N ASN A 220 -8.15 6.00 2.51
CA ASN A 220 -7.27 5.90 3.67
C ASN A 220 -6.83 4.46 3.92
N TRP A 221 -5.94 3.95 3.08
CA TRP A 221 -5.52 2.54 3.11
C TRP A 221 -4.88 2.11 4.45
N THR A 222 -4.36 3.06 5.24
CA THR A 222 -3.73 2.76 6.53
C THR A 222 -4.71 2.27 7.59
N VAL A 223 -6.02 2.47 7.39
CA VAL A 223 -7.07 1.85 8.23
C VAL A 223 -6.94 0.33 8.24
N TRP A 224 -6.73 -0.26 7.06
CA TRP A 224 -6.56 -1.71 6.90
C TRP A 224 -5.19 -2.18 7.43
N ALA A 225 -4.17 -1.33 7.37
CA ALA A 225 -2.81 -1.67 7.79
C ALA A 225 -2.71 -2.07 9.28
N PHE A 226 -3.63 -1.60 10.12
CA PHE A 226 -3.71 -2.02 11.53
C PHE A 226 -4.17 -3.47 11.72
N GLU A 227 -4.78 -4.11 10.72
CA GLU A 227 -5.25 -5.51 10.80
C GLU A 227 -4.51 -6.45 9.83
N VAL A 228 -3.40 -6.04 9.22
CA VAL A 228 -2.71 -6.89 8.22
C VAL A 228 -1.88 -8.00 8.83
N LEU A 229 -1.13 -7.72 9.90
CA LEU A 229 -0.22 -8.70 10.51
C LEU A 229 -0.88 -9.53 11.61
N ASP A 230 -1.71 -8.87 12.41
CA ASP A 230 -2.42 -9.47 13.53
C ASP A 230 -3.77 -8.78 13.67
N ARG A 231 -4.81 -9.56 13.98
CA ARG A 231 -6.17 -9.06 14.21
C ARG A 231 -6.51 -9.35 15.66
N SER A 232 -5.93 -8.58 16.57
CA SER A 232 -6.25 -8.71 17.99
C SER A 232 -7.74 -8.49 18.24
N SER A 233 -8.32 -9.31 19.11
CA SER A 233 -9.65 -9.08 19.66
C SER A 233 -9.72 -7.78 20.47
N ILE A 234 -8.58 -7.31 20.99
CA ILE A 234 -8.43 -6.03 21.66
C ILE A 234 -7.94 -5.00 20.65
N LYS A 235 -8.87 -4.36 19.93
CA LYS A 235 -8.59 -3.48 18.76
C LYS A 235 -7.60 -2.35 19.04
N ILE A 236 -7.55 -1.80 20.26
CA ILE A 236 -6.55 -0.77 20.63
C ILE A 236 -5.10 -1.31 20.60
N MET A 237 -4.89 -2.62 20.75
CA MET A 237 -3.56 -3.24 20.63
C MET A 237 -3.05 -3.18 19.19
N ASN A 238 -3.93 -3.30 18.21
CA ASN A 238 -3.59 -3.19 16.79
C ASN A 238 -3.03 -1.79 16.48
N ILE A 239 -3.70 -0.73 16.97
CA ILE A 239 -3.19 0.64 16.88
C ILE A 239 -1.82 0.74 17.54
N ASN A 240 -1.67 0.27 18.77
CA ASN A 240 -0.43 0.37 19.53
C ASN A 240 0.75 -0.32 18.82
N GLN A 241 0.54 -1.54 18.30
CA GLN A 241 1.54 -2.26 17.52
C GLN A 241 1.86 -1.52 16.21
N GLY A 242 0.83 -1.05 15.50
CA GLY A 242 0.95 -0.24 14.30
C GLY A 242 1.85 0.98 14.51
N LEU A 243 1.59 1.76 15.55
CA LEU A 243 2.37 2.96 15.82
C LEU A 243 3.81 2.63 16.24
N ARG A 244 4.01 1.64 17.10
CA ARG A 244 5.33 1.33 17.65
C ARG A 244 6.27 0.59 16.71
N GLN A 245 5.73 -0.23 15.82
CA GLN A 245 6.55 -1.22 15.12
C GLN A 245 6.42 -1.15 13.60
N THR A 246 5.21 -1.03 13.07
CA THR A 246 4.97 -1.40 11.66
C THR A 246 4.53 -0.25 10.78
N LEU A 247 4.07 0.87 11.32
CA LEU A 247 3.55 2.01 10.57
C LEU A 247 4.25 3.33 10.92
N LEU A 248 4.01 3.88 12.13
CA LEU A 248 4.46 5.24 12.46
C LEU A 248 5.98 5.32 12.59
N GLN A 249 6.59 4.45 13.41
CA GLN A 249 8.03 4.40 13.62
C GLN A 249 8.85 4.40 12.31
N PRO A 250 8.61 3.48 11.34
CA PRO A 250 9.35 3.50 10.09
C PRO A 250 9.04 4.72 9.21
N ALA A 251 7.79 5.22 9.22
CA ALA A 251 7.44 6.43 8.47
C ALA A 251 8.20 7.66 8.98
N VAL A 252 8.33 7.82 10.31
CA VAL A 252 9.08 8.93 10.91
C VAL A 252 10.59 8.80 10.66
N ASN A 253 11.15 7.59 10.75
CA ASN A 253 12.57 7.39 10.44
C ASN A 253 12.90 7.74 8.97
N LEU A 254 12.01 7.39 8.04
CA LEU A 254 12.12 7.79 6.63
C LEU A 254 11.98 9.30 6.46
N TYR A 255 11.00 9.92 7.12
CA TYR A 255 10.82 11.37 7.12
C TYR A 255 12.10 12.09 7.58
N ASN A 256 12.64 11.73 8.75
CA ASN A 256 13.84 12.33 9.32
C ASN A 256 15.03 12.19 8.39
N TYR A 257 15.26 11.00 7.85
CA TYR A 257 16.36 10.76 6.91
C TYR A 257 16.31 11.70 5.71
N PHE A 258 15.13 11.92 5.11
CA PHE A 258 14.99 12.82 3.97
C PHE A 258 14.86 14.30 4.34
N ASN A 259 14.52 14.62 5.58
CA ASN A 259 14.48 15.98 6.08
C ASN A 259 15.89 16.52 6.33
N ASP A 260 16.77 15.68 6.88
CA ASP A 260 18.14 16.04 7.23
C ASP A 260 19.10 16.05 6.02
N ASN A 261 18.70 15.44 4.89
CA ASN A 261 19.51 15.35 3.67
C ASN A 261 19.09 16.39 2.61
N GLU A 262 19.97 17.36 2.33
CA GLU A 262 19.72 18.48 1.39
C GLU A 262 19.49 18.05 -0.08
N GLU A 263 19.94 16.85 -0.50
CA GLU A 263 19.71 16.27 -1.84
C GLU A 263 18.22 15.93 -2.13
N GLY A 264 17.31 16.20 -1.20
CA GLY A 264 15.92 15.73 -1.23
C GLY A 264 14.88 16.79 -0.92
N VAL A 265 15.10 18.07 -1.30
CA VAL A 265 14.10 19.14 -1.12
C VAL A 265 12.73 18.66 -1.61
N SER A 266 11.76 18.54 -0.69
CA SER A 266 10.39 18.01 -0.88
C SER A 266 10.17 16.48 -0.87
N ILE A 267 11.20 15.64 -0.70
CA ILE A 267 11.03 14.18 -0.52
C ILE A 267 10.45 13.88 0.85
N HIS A 268 10.95 14.53 1.91
CA HIS A 268 10.41 14.38 3.26
C HIS A 268 8.89 14.63 3.29
N LEU A 269 8.36 15.54 2.47
CA LEU A 269 6.91 15.80 2.37
C LEU A 269 6.10 14.57 1.95
N HIS A 270 6.65 13.65 1.17
CA HIS A 270 5.96 12.39 0.88
C HIS A 270 5.79 11.52 2.13
N TYR A 271 6.80 11.50 3.00
CA TYR A 271 6.77 10.74 4.24
C TYR A 271 5.98 11.48 5.34
N LEU A 272 5.96 12.81 5.33
CA LEU A 272 5.05 13.60 6.14
C LEU A 272 3.59 13.23 5.82
N GLU A 273 3.23 13.20 4.54
CA GLU A 273 1.89 12.79 4.12
C GLU A 273 1.57 11.33 4.48
N LEU A 274 2.56 10.43 4.46
CA LEU A 274 2.38 9.08 4.99
C LEU A 274 2.07 9.09 6.50
N ILE A 275 2.80 9.88 7.30
CA ILE A 275 2.55 10.02 8.75
C ILE A 275 1.14 10.56 9.01
N ARG A 276 0.71 11.57 8.25
CA ARG A 276 -0.64 12.13 8.31
C ARG A 276 -1.70 11.11 7.91
N LEU A 277 -1.42 10.30 6.89
CA LEU A 277 -2.31 9.22 6.49
C LEU A 277 -2.45 8.17 7.60
N ILE A 278 -1.35 7.77 8.24
CA ILE A 278 -1.36 6.83 9.39
C ILE A 278 -2.16 7.41 10.57
N TYR A 279 -2.00 8.70 10.88
CA TYR A 279 -2.80 9.37 11.91
C TYR A 279 -4.29 9.29 11.60
N ARG A 280 -4.68 9.71 10.38
CA ARG A 280 -6.07 9.61 9.93
C ARG A 280 -6.57 8.17 9.98
N GLY A 281 -5.73 7.21 9.61
CA GLY A 281 -6.03 5.78 9.68
C GLY A 281 -6.33 5.32 11.10
N ALA A 282 -5.54 5.74 12.08
CA ALA A 282 -5.74 5.39 13.48
C ALA A 282 -7.06 5.97 14.01
N VAL A 283 -7.39 7.21 13.64
CA VAL A 283 -8.65 7.88 14.03
C VAL A 283 -9.86 7.22 13.35
N THR A 284 -9.78 6.89 12.06
CA THR A 284 -10.88 6.20 11.38
C THR A 284 -11.06 4.79 11.93
N TYR A 285 -9.96 4.06 12.17
CA TYR A 285 -10.00 2.71 12.76
C TYR A 285 -10.61 2.71 14.16
N SER A 286 -10.26 3.70 15.00
CA SER A 286 -10.84 3.83 16.33
C SER A 286 -12.33 4.15 16.29
N GLN A 287 -12.80 4.93 15.32
CA GLN A 287 -14.23 5.22 15.13
C GLN A 287 -15.01 3.96 14.71
N ILE A 288 -14.47 3.18 13.77
CA ILE A 288 -15.10 1.94 13.28
C ILE A 288 -15.27 0.90 14.41
N HIS A 289 -14.36 0.91 15.39
CA HIS A 289 -14.36 -0.04 16.50
C HIS A 289 -14.80 0.56 17.84
N ASP A 290 -15.48 1.71 17.83
CA ASP A 290 -16.02 2.38 19.03
C ASP A 290 -14.99 2.56 20.16
N LEU A 291 -13.73 2.85 19.81
CA LEU A 291 -12.65 3.07 20.77
C LEU A 291 -12.66 4.50 21.32
N ASP A 292 -12.13 4.67 22.54
CA ASP A 292 -11.92 5.99 23.14
C ASP A 292 -10.92 6.81 22.31
N GLN A 293 -11.45 7.82 21.62
CA GLN A 293 -10.70 8.71 20.74
C GLN A 293 -9.62 9.49 21.48
N LYS A 294 -9.88 9.87 22.74
CA LYS A 294 -8.89 10.59 23.56
C LYS A 294 -7.69 9.69 23.84
N ARG A 295 -7.94 8.42 24.16
CA ARG A 295 -6.88 7.44 24.39
C ARG A 295 -6.04 7.21 23.14
N VAL A 296 -6.65 7.16 21.96
CA VAL A 296 -5.93 7.00 20.67
C VAL A 296 -5.06 8.22 20.38
N LEU A 297 -5.61 9.42 20.60
CA LEU A 297 -4.87 10.67 20.48
C LEU A 297 -3.67 10.74 21.43
N ASP A 298 -3.87 10.40 22.71
CA ASP A 298 -2.83 10.40 23.72
C ASP A 298 -1.72 9.39 23.37
N LEU A 299 -2.09 8.20 22.87
CA LEU A 299 -1.14 7.21 22.39
C LEU A 299 -0.32 7.76 21.22
N PHE A 300 -0.96 8.35 20.22
CA PHE A 300 -0.28 8.90 19.05
C PHE A 300 0.68 10.02 19.44
N LYS A 301 0.26 10.93 20.34
CA LYS A 301 1.11 11.99 20.90
C LYS A 301 2.33 11.43 21.63
N VAL A 302 2.13 10.43 22.49
CA VAL A 302 3.21 9.80 23.25
C VAL A 302 4.20 9.11 22.33
N GLU A 303 3.73 8.35 21.34
CA GLU A 303 4.63 7.67 20.42
C GLU A 303 5.34 8.67 19.50
N THR A 304 4.67 9.70 19.00
CA THR A 304 5.31 10.77 18.21
C THR A 304 6.37 11.50 19.02
N ALA A 305 6.11 11.83 20.29
CA ALA A 305 7.08 12.54 21.15
C ALA A 305 8.35 11.72 21.45
N LYS A 306 8.32 10.39 21.29
CA LYS A 306 9.53 9.54 21.38
C LYS A 306 10.35 9.57 20.10
N LEU A 307 9.75 10.01 19.00
CA LEU A 307 10.36 10.07 17.68
C LEU A 307 10.85 11.51 17.46
N ASN A 308 12.17 11.69 17.50
CA ASN A 308 12.75 13.00 17.21
C ASN A 308 12.41 13.44 15.78
N GLY A 309 12.39 14.75 15.52
CA GLY A 309 12.33 15.32 14.16
C GLY A 309 10.95 15.71 13.63
N ILE A 310 9.85 15.30 14.28
CA ILE A 310 8.49 15.74 13.94
C ILE A 310 7.64 15.93 15.20
N THR A 311 6.85 16.99 15.25
CA THR A 311 5.93 17.29 16.33
C THR A 311 4.51 16.81 15.99
N PHE A 312 3.70 16.61 17.03
CA PHE A 312 2.30 16.23 16.83
C PHE A 312 1.50 17.32 16.07
N ASP A 313 1.83 18.59 16.31
CA ASP A 313 1.12 19.71 15.69
C ASP A 313 1.37 19.74 14.16
N GLU A 314 2.60 19.46 13.71
CA GLU A 314 2.93 19.33 12.27
C GLU A 314 2.14 18.20 11.56
N ILE A 315 1.67 17.20 12.30
CA ILE A 315 0.93 16.05 11.77
C ILE A 315 -0.56 16.36 11.61
N ILE A 316 -1.12 17.22 12.46
CA ILE A 316 -2.56 17.53 12.43
C ILE A 316 -2.91 18.78 11.60
N GLU A 317 -1.91 19.60 11.26
CA GLU A 317 -2.01 20.70 10.28
C GLU A 317 -2.24 20.19 8.85
#